data_AF-A0A7S1JIJ7-F1
#
_entry.id   AF-A0A7S1JIJ7-F1
#
_cell.length_a   1.000
_cell.length_b   1.000
_cell.length_c   1.000
_cell.angle_alpha   90.00
_cell.angle_beta   90.00
_cell.angle_gamma   90.00
#
_symmetry.space_group_name_H-M   'P 1'
#
loop_
_entity.id
_entity.type
_entity.pdbx_description
1 polymer ?
#
loop_
_entity_poly.entity_id
_entity_poly.type
_entity_poly.pdbx_seq_one_letter_code
_entity_poly.pdbx_strand_id
1 'polypeptide(L)'
;DDAVRRILRVKWRNRMLRQQPNRRQPPSARSGVGKARETPGGVGSLEHRYVAQEAVRKSMILLKNKNSVLPMRKKSKVLVTGNGADSMVRQCGSWTVTWQGHVEEHQGLQGHDTRSITGSDDYPPTFTDDL
;
A
#
# COMPACT_ATOMS: atom_id res chain seq x y z
N ASP A 1 29.96 -27.12 -4.07
CA ASP A 1 29.06 -27.50 -5.19
C ASP A 1 27.56 -27.39 -4.95
N ASP A 2 26.99 -28.00 -3.90
CA ASP A 2 25.52 -28.06 -3.76
C ASP A 2 24.83 -26.68 -3.62
N ALA A 3 25.40 -25.75 -2.83
CA ALA A 3 24.88 -24.38 -2.72
C ALA A 3 24.82 -23.64 -4.07
N VAL A 4 25.89 -23.77 -4.86
CA VAL A 4 25.96 -23.19 -6.22
C VAL A 4 24.89 -23.82 -7.11
N ARG A 5 24.72 -25.14 -7.06
CA ARG A 5 23.69 -25.85 -7.82
C ARG A 5 22.28 -25.40 -7.45
N ARG A 6 22.00 -25.12 -6.18
CA ARG A 6 20.70 -24.60 -5.70
C ARG A 6 20.42 -23.19 -6.24
N ILE A 7 21.40 -22.29 -6.17
CA ILE A 7 21.28 -20.93 -6.69
C ILE A 7 21.06 -20.94 -8.21
N LEU A 8 21.89 -21.69 -8.95
CA LEU A 8 21.78 -21.79 -10.40
C LEU A 8 20.46 -22.44 -10.83
N ARG A 9 19.95 -23.43 -10.07
CA ARG A 9 18.63 -24.04 -10.31
C ARG A 9 17.51 -23.02 -10.21
N VAL A 10 17.51 -22.14 -9.21
CA VAL A 10 16.49 -21.08 -9.06
C VAL A 10 16.59 -20.06 -10.20
N LYS A 11 17.80 -19.60 -10.54
CA LYS A 11 18.02 -18.69 -11.67
C LYS A 11 17.60 -19.30 -13.01
N TRP A 12 17.81 -20.59 -13.20
CA TRP A 12 17.39 -21.33 -14.39
C TRP A 12 15.86 -21.47 -14.47
N ARG A 13 15.21 -21.84 -13.37
CA ARG A 13 13.73 -21.95 -13.26
C ARG A 13 13.02 -20.63 -13.54
N ASN A 14 13.57 -19.52 -13.05
CA ASN A 14 13.04 -18.17 -13.32
C ASN A 14 13.40 -17.64 -14.72
N ARG A 15 13.89 -18.50 -15.63
CA ARG A 15 14.29 -18.18 -17.02
C ARG A 15 15.34 -17.08 -17.14
N MET A 16 15.96 -16.65 -16.03
CA MET A 16 16.96 -15.58 -16.03
C MET A 16 18.18 -15.99 -16.86
N LEU A 17 18.61 -17.24 -16.79
CA LEU A 17 19.81 -17.76 -17.49
C LEU A 17 19.53 -18.37 -18.88
N ARG A 18 18.27 -18.60 -19.25
CA ARG A 18 17.90 -19.19 -20.55
C ARG A 18 17.90 -18.16 -21.69
N GLN A 19 17.78 -16.88 -21.37
CA GLN A 19 17.86 -15.81 -22.36
C GLN A 19 19.32 -15.52 -22.68
N GLN A 20 19.68 -15.49 -23.96
CA GLN A 20 21.01 -15.09 -24.40
C GLN A 20 21.38 -13.74 -23.78
N PRO A 21 22.65 -13.50 -23.40
CA PRO A 21 23.08 -12.26 -22.73
C PRO A 21 22.61 -11.00 -23.46
N ASN A 22 22.61 -11.02 -24.80
CA ASN A 22 22.23 -9.91 -25.67
C ASN A 22 20.72 -9.84 -25.98
N ARG A 23 19.92 -10.81 -25.52
CA ARG A 23 18.44 -10.83 -25.66
C ARG A 23 17.72 -10.61 -24.32
N ARG A 24 18.45 -10.42 -23.22
CA ARG A 24 17.85 -10.04 -21.95
C ARG A 24 17.32 -8.62 -22.05
N GLN A 25 16.01 -8.44 -21.88
CA GLN A 25 15.44 -7.11 -21.74
C GLN A 25 16.05 -6.44 -20.49
N PRO A 26 16.56 -5.20 -20.59
CA PRO A 26 17.01 -4.46 -19.43
C PRO A 26 15.85 -4.32 -18.44
N PRO A 27 16.11 -4.19 -17.11
CA PRO A 27 15.04 -4.05 -16.13
C PRO A 27 14.00 -2.99 -16.49
N SER A 28 14.43 -1.86 -17.06
CA SER A 28 13.58 -0.77 -17.53
C SER A 28 12.66 -1.14 -18.70
N ALA A 29 13.03 -2.10 -19.54
CA ALA A 29 12.24 -2.54 -20.69
C ALA A 29 11.33 -3.75 -20.36
N ARG A 30 11.33 -4.22 -19.11
CA ARG A 30 10.44 -5.30 -18.69
C ARG A 30 9.02 -4.78 -18.52
N SER A 31 8.06 -5.56 -18.99
CA SER A 31 6.63 -5.27 -18.76
C SER A 31 6.36 -5.12 -17.26
N GLY A 32 5.79 -3.98 -16.86
CA GLY A 32 5.42 -3.70 -15.47
C GLY A 32 6.40 -2.81 -14.70
N VAL A 33 7.63 -2.62 -15.18
CA VAL A 33 8.61 -1.76 -14.52
C VAL A 33 8.39 -0.29 -14.91
N GLY A 34 8.42 0.62 -13.93
CA GLY A 34 8.25 2.06 -14.16
C GLY A 34 6.83 2.50 -14.53
N LYS A 35 5.85 1.60 -14.47
CA LYS A 35 4.45 1.96 -14.72
C LYS A 35 3.94 2.88 -13.63
N ALA A 36 3.41 4.03 -14.06
CA ALA A 36 2.79 5.00 -13.17
C ALA A 36 1.59 4.38 -12.43
N ARG A 37 1.21 5.01 -11.32
CA ARG A 37 0.10 4.58 -10.46
C ARG A 37 -1.22 4.41 -11.22
N GLU A 38 -1.43 5.19 -12.27
CA GLU A 38 -2.66 5.17 -13.08
C GLU A 38 -2.75 3.94 -14.01
N THR A 39 -1.64 3.24 -14.22
CA THR A 39 -1.64 2.04 -15.08
C THR A 39 -2.10 0.81 -14.29
N PRO A 40 -3.04 0.00 -14.82
CA PRO A 40 -3.39 -1.30 -14.24
C PRO A 40 -2.15 -2.19 -14.06
N GLY A 41 -2.05 -2.82 -12.88
CA GLY A 41 -0.86 -3.58 -12.46
C GLY A 41 0.41 -2.74 -12.17
N GLY A 42 0.33 -1.41 -12.19
CA GLY A 42 1.42 -0.51 -11.80
C GLY A 42 1.65 -0.46 -10.28
N VAL A 43 2.78 0.13 -9.86
CA VAL A 43 3.09 0.31 -8.44
C VAL A 43 2.08 1.25 -7.81
N GLY A 44 1.42 0.80 -6.74
CA GLY A 44 0.45 1.61 -5.99
C GLY A 44 -0.87 1.88 -6.72
N SER A 45 -1.17 1.12 -7.79
CA SER A 45 -2.40 1.25 -8.57
C SER A 45 -3.67 1.16 -7.73
N LEU A 46 -4.77 1.72 -8.26
CA LEU A 46 -6.05 1.74 -7.57
C LEU A 46 -6.58 0.32 -7.30
N GLU A 47 -6.40 -0.60 -8.25
CA GLU A 47 -6.76 -2.02 -8.11
C GLU A 47 -6.04 -2.68 -6.92
N HIS A 48 -4.73 -2.48 -6.80
CA HIS A 48 -3.95 -3.01 -5.66
C HIS A 48 -4.44 -2.41 -4.33
N ARG A 49 -4.82 -1.13 -4.32
CA ARG A 49 -5.36 -0.47 -3.12
C ARG A 49 -6.72 -1.01 -2.72
N TYR A 50 -7.60 -1.32 -3.67
CA TYR A 50 -8.89 -1.93 -3.36
C TYR A 50 -8.74 -3.30 -2.71
N VAL A 51 -7.87 -4.15 -3.26
CA VAL A 51 -7.56 -5.46 -2.65
C VAL A 51 -6.96 -5.28 -1.25
N ALA A 52 -6.04 -4.33 -1.08
CA ALA A 52 -5.47 -4.04 0.25
C ALA A 52 -6.54 -3.56 1.25
N GLN A 53 -7.45 -2.66 0.85
CA GLN A 53 -8.55 -2.21 1.71
C GLN A 53 -9.49 -3.36 2.09
N GLU A 54 -9.79 -4.27 1.16
CA GLU A 54 -10.58 -5.46 1.43
C GLU A 54 -9.87 -6.38 2.44
N ALA A 55 -8.58 -6.62 2.24
CA ALA A 55 -7.77 -7.41 3.17
C ALA A 55 -7.76 -6.80 4.58
N VAL A 56 -7.60 -5.47 4.70
CA VAL A 56 -7.69 -4.76 5.98
C VAL A 56 -9.06 -5.00 6.63
N ARG A 57 -10.15 -4.80 5.90
CA ARG A 57 -11.51 -5.04 6.42
C ARG A 57 -11.71 -6.46 6.93
N LYS A 58 -11.20 -7.46 6.20
CA LYS A 58 -11.31 -8.88 6.56
C LYS A 58 -10.37 -9.30 7.70
N SER A 59 -9.27 -8.58 7.92
CA SER A 59 -8.29 -8.88 8.97
C SER A 59 -8.69 -8.38 10.37
N MET A 60 -9.64 -7.45 10.47
CA MET A 60 -10.06 -6.87 11.75
C MET A 60 -10.86 -7.86 12.60
N ILE A 61 -10.57 -7.90 13.90
CA ILE A 61 -11.25 -8.75 14.88
C ILE A 61 -12.01 -7.87 15.87
N LEU A 62 -13.32 -8.08 15.99
CA LEU A 62 -14.18 -7.38 16.95
C LEU A 62 -14.17 -8.11 18.29
N LEU A 63 -13.35 -7.63 19.24
CA LEU A 63 -13.22 -8.26 20.56
C LEU A 63 -14.40 -7.96 21.49
N LYS A 64 -15.05 -6.79 21.34
CA LYS A 64 -16.11 -6.32 22.24
C LYS A 64 -17.04 -5.34 21.53
N ASN A 65 -18.35 -5.56 21.63
CA ASN A 65 -19.38 -4.63 21.14
C ASN A 65 -20.58 -4.60 22.11
N LYS A 66 -20.44 -3.86 23.21
CA LYS A 66 -21.54 -3.70 24.18
C LYS A 66 -22.59 -2.74 23.60
N ASN A 67 -23.87 -3.00 23.85
CA ASN A 67 -25.00 -2.19 23.40
C ASN A 67 -25.05 -1.95 21.88
N SER A 68 -24.42 -2.83 21.09
CA SER A 68 -24.39 -2.75 19.62
C SER A 68 -23.98 -1.35 19.10
N VAL A 69 -22.99 -0.73 19.72
CA VAL A 69 -22.50 0.61 19.35
C VAL A 69 -21.94 0.63 17.92
N LEU A 70 -21.35 -0.48 17.47
CA LEU A 70 -20.93 -0.66 16.08
C LEU A 70 -22.01 -1.43 15.30
N PRO A 71 -22.34 -1.02 14.06
CA PRO A 71 -21.74 0.07 13.28
C PRO A 71 -22.27 1.48 13.66
N MET A 72 -21.39 2.47 13.69
CA MET A 72 -21.76 3.86 13.96
C MET A 72 -22.51 4.50 12.77
N ARG A 73 -23.38 5.47 13.05
CA ARG A 73 -24.04 6.26 12.00
C ARG A 73 -23.01 7.15 11.30
N LYS A 74 -23.01 7.19 9.96
CA LYS A 74 -22.07 7.98 9.16
C LYS A 74 -22.04 9.48 9.49
N LYS A 75 -23.16 10.04 9.94
CA LYS A 75 -23.32 11.48 10.27
C LYS A 75 -23.07 11.81 11.74
N SER A 76 -22.52 10.89 12.52
CA SER A 76 -22.20 11.13 13.93
C SER A 76 -21.02 12.08 14.06
N LYS A 77 -21.01 12.96 15.07
CA LYS A 77 -19.80 13.68 15.48
C LYS A 77 -18.96 12.74 16.34
N VAL A 78 -17.71 12.47 15.94
CA VAL A 78 -16.82 11.51 16.60
C VAL A 78 -15.51 12.19 16.92
N LEU A 79 -15.00 11.98 18.13
CA LEU A 79 -13.62 12.34 18.50
C LEU A 79 -12.71 11.14 18.25
N VAL A 80 -11.68 11.31 17.43
CA VAL A 80 -10.62 10.33 17.23
C VAL A 80 -9.41 10.78 18.04
N THR A 81 -8.92 9.93 18.94
CA THR A 81 -7.82 10.26 19.85
C THR A 81 -6.91 9.05 20.08
N GLY A 82 -5.73 9.31 20.63
CA GLY A 82 -4.67 8.31 20.86
C GLY A 82 -3.47 8.50 19.93
N ASN A 83 -2.30 8.04 20.37
CA ASN A 83 -1.02 8.23 19.65
C ASN A 83 -0.93 7.50 18.29
N GLY A 84 -1.84 6.56 18.00
CA GLY A 84 -1.94 5.84 16.74
C GLY A 84 -3.04 6.35 15.80
N ALA A 85 -3.81 7.36 16.22
CA ALA A 85 -4.93 7.89 15.44
C ALA A 85 -4.49 8.42 14.07
N ASP A 86 -3.35 9.11 14.03
CA ASP A 86 -2.76 9.69 12.82
C ASP A 86 -1.28 9.33 12.72
N SER A 87 -0.99 8.03 12.54
CA SER A 87 0.39 7.55 12.43
C SER A 87 0.50 6.36 11.48
N MET A 88 1.00 6.62 10.27
CA MET A 88 1.26 5.58 9.26
C MET A 88 2.26 4.53 9.78
N VAL A 89 3.29 4.96 10.52
CA VAL A 89 4.28 4.07 11.15
C VAL A 89 3.61 3.05 12.07
N ARG A 90 2.68 3.50 12.93
CA ARG A 90 2.00 2.60 13.86
C ARG A 90 0.98 1.70 13.17
N GLN A 91 0.36 2.16 12.09
CA GLN A 91 -0.62 1.38 11.33
C GLN A 91 0.04 0.30 10.47
N CYS A 92 1.20 0.58 9.87
CA CYS A 92 1.89 -0.35 8.99
C CYS A 92 2.96 -1.19 9.70
N GLY A 93 3.59 -0.66 10.75
CA GLY A 93 4.64 -1.32 11.51
C GLY A 93 5.97 -1.44 10.75
N SER A 94 6.83 -2.34 11.25
CA SER A 94 8.12 -2.67 10.66
C SER A 94 8.00 -3.23 9.25
N TRP A 95 9.11 -3.25 8.49
CA TRP A 95 9.16 -3.63 7.06
C TRP A 95 8.35 -2.74 6.11
N THR A 96 7.85 -1.60 6.60
CA THR A 96 7.20 -0.58 5.77
C THR A 96 8.18 0.54 5.51
N VAL A 97 8.71 0.60 4.28
CA VAL A 97 9.81 1.48 3.84
C VAL A 97 11.15 1.15 4.49
N THR A 98 11.23 1.12 5.82
CA THR A 98 12.44 0.75 6.57
C THR A 98 12.26 -0.59 7.28
N TRP A 99 13.37 -1.24 7.62
CA TRP A 99 13.35 -2.53 8.31
C TRP A 99 12.56 -2.44 9.63
N GLN A 100 12.88 -1.45 10.48
CA GLN A 100 12.23 -1.30 11.78
C GLN A 100 10.88 -0.53 11.69
N GLY A 101 10.58 0.10 10.55
CA GLY A 101 9.36 0.91 10.39
C GLY A 101 9.45 2.30 10.97
N HIS A 102 10.60 2.69 11.54
CA HIS A 102 10.90 4.09 11.81
C HIS A 102 11.20 4.78 10.48
N VAL A 103 10.39 5.76 10.12
CA VAL A 103 10.77 6.78 9.15
C VAL A 103 11.38 7.92 9.96
N GLU A 104 12.64 8.23 9.70
CA GLU A 104 13.11 9.58 9.94
C GLU A 104 12.18 10.51 9.13
N GLU A 105 11.74 11.62 9.72
CA GLU A 105 11.02 12.68 9.00
C GLU A 105 11.97 13.35 7.99
N HIS A 106 12.39 12.61 6.97
CA HIS A 106 12.94 13.19 5.77
C HIS A 106 11.75 13.79 5.01
N GLN A 107 11.76 15.11 4.86
CA GLN A 107 10.78 15.98 4.18
C GLN A 107 10.39 15.58 2.74
N GLY A 108 10.81 14.43 2.24
CA GLY A 108 10.55 13.93 0.88
C GLY A 108 9.44 12.87 0.74
N LEU A 109 8.86 12.37 1.84
CA LEU A 109 7.71 11.44 1.79
C LEU A 109 6.37 12.10 2.13
N GLN A 110 6.38 13.42 2.38
CA GLN A 110 5.16 14.22 2.40
C GLN A 110 4.74 14.50 0.96
N GLY A 111 3.97 13.59 0.37
CA GLY A 111 2.88 14.06 -0.48
C GLY A 111 1.99 14.90 0.42
N HIS A 112 2.02 16.22 0.22
CA HIS A 112 1.23 17.23 0.93
C HIS A 112 -0.15 16.70 1.35
N ASP A 113 -0.36 16.54 2.66
CA ASP A 113 -1.70 16.63 3.28
C ASP A 113 -1.61 16.64 4.82
N THR A 114 -0.95 17.64 5.39
CA THR A 114 -1.41 18.16 6.69
C THR A 114 -2.66 19.00 6.43
N ARG A 115 -3.79 18.36 6.16
CA ARG A 115 -5.08 19.05 6.12
C ARG A 115 -5.57 19.22 7.54
N SER A 116 -5.35 20.41 8.07
CA SER A 116 -6.18 20.96 9.14
C SER A 116 -7.65 20.80 8.74
N ILE A 117 -8.49 20.38 9.68
CA ILE A 117 -9.94 20.20 9.49
C ILE A 117 -10.64 21.57 9.49
N THR A 118 -10.07 22.54 8.78
CA THR A 118 -10.60 23.87 8.55
C THR A 118 -10.89 23.96 7.08
N GLY A 119 -12.18 23.98 6.74
CA GLY A 119 -12.67 23.91 5.38
C GLY A 119 -12.02 24.95 4.46
N SER A 120 -11.49 24.47 3.35
CA SER A 120 -11.58 25.12 2.05
C SER A 120 -11.30 24.06 1.00
N ASP A 121 -12.30 23.89 0.14
CA ASP A 121 -12.42 22.97 -0.97
C ASP A 121 -11.16 22.87 -1.83
N ASP A 122 -10.72 21.64 -2.13
CA ASP A 122 -10.03 21.28 -3.38
C ASP A 122 -9.91 19.74 -3.48
N TYR A 123 -11.04 19.07 -3.68
CA TYR A 123 -11.15 17.81 -4.43
C TYR A 123 -12.61 17.63 -4.85
N PRO A 124 -12.92 17.48 -6.15
CA PRO A 124 -14.28 17.19 -6.57
C PRO A 124 -14.69 15.77 -6.11
N PRO A 125 -15.93 15.58 -5.62
CA PRO A 125 -16.40 14.28 -5.17
C PRO A 125 -16.69 13.39 -6.38
N THR A 126 -15.79 12.45 -6.72
CA THR A 126 -16.17 11.32 -7.58
C THR A 126 -16.73 10.19 -6.73
N PHE A 127 -17.92 10.45 -6.20
CA PHE A 127 -18.89 9.43 -5.84
C PHE A 127 -20.19 9.80 -6.54
N THR A 128 -20.28 9.45 -7.82
CA THR A 128 -21.57 9.30 -8.48
C THR A 128 -22.08 7.91 -8.10
N ASP A 129 -23.04 7.88 -7.16
CA ASP A 129 -24.10 6.87 -7.15
C ASP A 129 -24.76 6.92 -8.53
N ASP A 130 -24.66 5.84 -9.29
CA ASP A 130 -25.68 5.52 -10.29
C ASP A 130 -26.46 4.31 -9.76
N LEU A 131 -27.78 4.47 -9.80
CA LEU A 131 -28.83 3.48 -9.55
C LEU A 131 -28.58 2.15 -10.27
#